data_AF-A0A367LW43-F1
#
_entry.id   AF-A0A367LW43-F1
#
_cell.length_a   1.000
_cell.length_b   1.000
_cell.length_c   1.000
_cell.angle_alpha   90.00
_cell.angle_beta   90.00
_cell.angle_gamma   90.00
#
_symmetry.space_group_name_H-M   'P 1'
#
loop_
_entity.id
_entity.type
_entity.pdbx_description
1 polymer ?
#
loop_
_entity_poly.entity_id
_entity_poly.type
_entity_poly.pdbx_seq_one_letter_code
_entity_poly.pdbx_strand_id
1 'polypeptide(L)'
;SDLAPLFEAWGLRLLPGKVLGDGAYAMSISLGRDQRPARHPAWLSLPREALDQDDIATAGLESLTLATPGILERLPGASTSFTPLLQSSTQAMPFDASRFGLLRDPGDLMRELR
;
A
#
# COMPACT_ATOMS: atom_id res chain seq x y z
N SER A 1 4.25 -2.94 23.53
CA SER A 1 2.83 -2.89 23.16
C SER A 1 2.71 -3.31 21.71
N ASP A 2 1.70 -4.11 21.36
CA ASP A 2 1.44 -4.61 20.00
C ASP A 2 -0.02 -4.31 19.64
N LEU A 3 -0.27 -3.89 18.39
CA LEU A 3 -1.60 -3.58 17.87
C LEU A 3 -2.36 -4.82 17.40
N ALA A 4 -1.68 -5.96 17.19
CA ALA A 4 -2.31 -7.18 16.69
C ALA A 4 -3.54 -7.62 17.52
N PRO A 5 -3.50 -7.66 18.88
CA PRO A 5 -4.67 -8.03 19.68
C PRO A 5 -5.87 -7.09 19.49
N LEU A 6 -5.61 -5.80 19.24
CA LEU A 6 -6.67 -4.81 19.00
C LEU A 6 -7.32 -5.01 17.64
N PHE A 7 -6.51 -5.22 16.60
CA PHE A 7 -7.03 -5.46 15.25
C PHE A 7 -7.84 -6.77 15.18
N GLU A 8 -7.37 -7.82 15.84
CA GLU A 8 -8.10 -9.09 15.92
C GLU A 8 -9.46 -8.91 16.60
N ALA A 9 -9.53 -8.16 17.70
CA ALA A 9 -10.79 -7.82 18.36
C ALA A 9 -11.75 -7.00 17.47
N TRP A 10 -11.22 -6.25 16.50
CA TRP A 10 -11.99 -5.55 15.48
C TRP A 10 -12.24 -6.35 14.20
N GLY A 11 -11.77 -7.59 14.13
CA GLY A 11 -12.04 -8.49 13.01
C GLY A 11 -11.17 -8.22 11.77
N LEU A 12 -9.99 -7.63 11.93
CA LEU A 12 -9.03 -7.40 10.86
C LEU A 12 -7.61 -7.76 11.31
N ARG A 13 -6.69 -7.87 10.36
CA ARG A 13 -5.26 -8.02 10.64
C ARG A 13 -4.45 -7.07 9.77
N LEU A 14 -3.37 -6.55 10.34
CA LEU A 14 -2.27 -6.00 9.55
C LEU A 14 -1.35 -7.16 9.17
N LEU A 15 -1.15 -7.40 7.88
CA LEU A 15 -0.26 -8.46 7.40
C LEU A 15 1.16 -8.24 7.94
N PRO A 16 1.67 -9.14 8.82
CA PRO A 16 2.91 -8.90 9.53
C PRO A 16 4.11 -8.93 8.58
N GLY A 17 4.96 -7.92 8.68
CA GLY A 17 6.20 -7.82 7.90
C GLY A 17 5.97 -7.65 6.39
N LYS A 18 4.76 -7.26 5.96
CA LYS A 18 4.44 -7.04 4.55
C LYS A 18 4.21 -5.57 4.25
N VAL A 19 4.65 -5.17 3.06
CA VAL A 19 4.41 -3.85 2.47
C VAL A 19 3.64 -4.07 1.17
N LEU A 20 2.65 -3.24 0.91
CA LEU A 20 1.95 -3.19 -0.37
C LEU A 20 2.89 -2.65 -1.44
N GLY A 21 3.12 -3.45 -2.48
CA GLY A 21 3.62 -2.95 -3.75
C GLY A 21 2.50 -2.89 -4.78
N ASP A 22 2.45 -1.83 -5.56
CA ASP A 22 1.39 -1.61 -6.55
C ASP A 22 1.96 -1.03 -7.86
N GLY A 23 1.90 -1.83 -8.92
CA GLY A 23 2.46 -1.48 -10.22
C GLY A 23 1.70 -0.35 -10.91
N ALA A 24 0.38 -0.23 -10.69
CA ALA A 24 -0.41 0.81 -11.31
C ALA A 24 -0.17 2.16 -10.62
N TYR A 25 -0.06 2.16 -9.30
CA TYR A 25 0.05 3.38 -8.50
C TYR A 25 1.48 3.81 -8.16
N ALA A 26 2.50 3.04 -8.56
CA ALA A 26 3.90 3.36 -8.28
C ALA A 26 4.34 4.70 -8.88
N MET A 27 4.89 5.55 -8.02
CA MET A 27 5.39 6.87 -8.38
C MET A 27 6.78 6.79 -9.00
N SER A 28 7.07 7.69 -9.94
CA SER A 28 8.43 7.92 -10.43
C SER A 28 9.20 8.79 -9.43
N ILE A 29 10.32 8.27 -8.92
CA ILE A 29 11.21 8.96 -7.97
C ILE A 29 12.55 9.29 -8.62
N SER A 30 13.13 10.41 -8.22
CA SER A 30 14.50 10.75 -8.61
C SER A 30 15.49 10.00 -7.71
N LEU A 31 16.50 9.37 -8.32
CA LEU A 31 17.57 8.64 -7.61
C LEU A 31 18.82 9.51 -7.37
N GLY A 32 18.79 10.79 -7.79
CA GLY A 32 19.91 11.72 -7.67
C GLY A 32 20.15 12.50 -8.97
N ARG A 33 21.08 13.47 -8.94
CA ARG A 33 21.51 14.16 -10.16
C ARG A 33 22.16 13.14 -11.12
N ASP A 34 21.80 13.22 -12.38
CA ASP A 34 22.29 12.36 -13.49
C ASP A 34 21.82 10.90 -13.50
N GLN A 35 20.95 10.49 -12.57
CA GLN A 35 20.30 9.18 -12.62
C GLN A 35 18.92 9.28 -13.27
N ARG A 36 18.57 8.26 -14.08
CA ARG A 36 17.23 8.17 -14.65
C ARG A 36 16.21 7.97 -13.52
N PRO A 37 15.06 8.68 -13.53
CA PRO A 37 13.99 8.40 -12.58
C PRO A 37 13.56 6.93 -12.66
N ALA A 38 13.26 6.35 -11.51
CA ALA A 38 12.79 4.97 -11.39
C ALA A 38 11.41 4.94 -10.75
N ARG A 39 10.57 3.99 -11.14
CA ARG A 39 9.27 3.77 -10.47
C ARG A 39 9.49 3.00 -9.18
N HIS A 40 8.91 3.48 -8.08
CA HIS A 40 9.07 2.85 -6.78
C HIS A 40 7.79 2.09 -6.37
N PRO A 41 7.83 0.76 -6.20
CA PRO A 41 6.62 -0.04 -6.11
C PRO A 41 5.81 0.18 -4.84
N ALA A 42 6.41 0.69 -3.77
CA ALA A 42 5.71 0.98 -2.52
C ALA A 42 5.65 2.48 -2.17
N TRP A 43 5.99 3.35 -3.12
CA TRP A 43 5.70 4.79 -2.99
C TRP A 43 4.60 5.06 -4.00
N LEU A 44 3.39 5.19 -3.46
CA LEU A 44 2.17 5.09 -4.23
C LEU A 44 1.48 6.43 -4.26
N SER A 45 0.95 6.80 -5.41
CA SER A 45 -0.05 7.85 -5.54
C SER A 45 -1.36 7.18 -5.91
N LEU A 46 -2.23 7.00 -4.91
CA LEU A 46 -3.55 6.43 -5.11
C LEU A 46 -4.42 7.49 -5.79
N PRO A 47 -5.02 7.20 -6.95
CA PRO A 47 -5.93 8.11 -7.61
C PRO A 47 -7.30 8.11 -6.92
N ARG A 48 -8.15 9.07 -7.27
CA ARG A 48 -9.50 9.24 -6.72
C ARG A 48 -10.31 7.93 -6.68
N GLU A 49 -10.25 7.13 -7.73
CA GLU A 49 -10.97 5.84 -7.86
C GLU A 49 -10.47 4.74 -6.91
N ALA A 50 -9.29 4.91 -6.31
CA ALA A 50 -8.75 4.02 -5.28
C ALA A 50 -9.16 4.44 -3.86
N LEU A 51 -9.89 5.55 -3.72
CA LEU A 51 -10.35 6.11 -2.46
C LEU A 51 -11.88 5.99 -2.38
N ASP A 52 -12.42 5.71 -1.19
CA ASP A 52 -13.87 5.70 -0.97
C ASP A 52 -14.43 7.14 -1.13
N GLN A 53 -15.22 7.36 -2.17
CA GLN A 53 -15.77 8.70 -2.46
C GLN A 53 -17.10 8.97 -1.74
N ASP A 54 -17.67 7.95 -1.10
CA ASP A 54 -18.91 8.07 -0.32
C ASP A 54 -18.61 8.37 1.15
N ASP A 55 -17.41 8.02 1.65
CA ASP A 55 -16.98 8.34 3.01
C ASP A 55 -16.47 9.79 3.13
N ILE A 56 -17.00 10.54 4.10
CA ILE A 56 -16.64 11.94 4.35
C ILE A 56 -15.13 12.15 4.59
N ALA A 57 -14.41 11.15 5.12
CA ALA A 57 -12.98 11.25 5.38
C ALA A 57 -12.15 11.30 4.08
N THR A 58 -12.66 10.75 2.98
CA THR A 58 -11.93 10.58 1.71
C THR A 58 -12.62 11.23 0.51
N ALA A 59 -13.90 11.60 0.60
CA ALA A 59 -14.70 12.17 -0.49
C ALA A 59 -14.15 13.46 -1.13
N GLY A 60 -13.32 14.23 -0.41
CA GLY A 60 -12.68 15.44 -0.91
C GLY A 60 -11.29 15.23 -1.52
N LEU A 61 -10.78 14.00 -1.51
CA LEU A 61 -9.42 13.70 -1.96
C LEU A 61 -9.41 13.29 -3.44
N GLU A 62 -8.62 14.01 -4.24
CA GLU A 62 -8.33 13.66 -5.63
C GLU A 62 -7.18 12.64 -5.76
N SER A 63 -6.28 12.63 -4.78
CA SER A 63 -5.19 11.67 -4.70
C SER A 63 -4.65 11.55 -3.28
N LEU A 64 -4.05 10.41 -2.96
CA LEU A 64 -3.36 10.19 -1.69
C LEU A 64 -1.99 9.56 -1.92
N THR A 65 -0.94 10.18 -1.37
CA THR A 65 0.41 9.64 -1.42
C THR A 65 0.71 8.79 -0.20
N LEU A 66 1.19 7.57 -0.41
CA LEU A 66 1.60 6.63 0.63
C LEU A 66 3.05 6.17 0.41
N ALA A 67 3.81 6.02 1.49
CA ALA A 67 5.14 5.44 1.46
C ALA A 67 5.19 4.19 2.34
N THR A 68 5.57 3.06 1.73
CA THR A 68 5.64 1.73 2.34
C THR A 68 4.40 1.35 3.15
N PRO A 69 3.18 1.44 2.56
CA PRO A 69 1.97 1.13 3.30
C PRO A 69 1.89 -0.35 3.66
N GLY A 70 1.41 -0.66 4.86
CA GLY A 70 1.02 -2.02 5.24
C GLY A 70 -0.29 -2.44 4.58
N ILE A 71 -0.64 -3.72 4.68
CA ILE A 71 -1.87 -4.27 4.10
C ILE A 71 -2.79 -4.74 5.21
N LEU A 72 -4.02 -4.21 5.22
CA LEU A 72 -5.08 -4.66 6.12
C LEU A 72 -5.93 -5.72 5.42
N GLU A 73 -6.26 -6.78 6.13
CA GLU A 73 -7.17 -7.82 5.66
C GLU A 73 -8.26 -8.08 6.71
N ARG A 74 -9.49 -8.31 6.23
CA ARG A 74 -10.59 -8.75 7.08
C ARG A 74 -10.38 -10.20 7.52
N LEU A 75 -10.62 -10.48 8.80
CA LEU A 75 -10.59 -11.84 9.31
C LEU A 75 -11.88 -12.61 8.93
N PRO A 76 -11.78 -13.90 8.53
CA PRO A 76 -12.94 -14.74 8.30
C PRO A 76 -13.82 -14.84 9.55
N GLY A 77 -15.14 -14.75 9.38
CA GLY A 77 -16.09 -14.88 10.48
C GLY A 77 -16.17 -13.67 11.43
N ALA A 78 -15.47 -12.57 11.15
CA ALA A 78 -15.64 -11.33 11.90
C ALA A 78 -17.10 -10.85 11.84
N SER A 79 -17.64 -10.44 12.99
CA SER A 79 -18.98 -9.85 13.12
C SER A 79 -19.01 -8.35 12.83
N THR A 80 -17.84 -7.72 12.75
CA THR A 80 -17.67 -6.31 12.41
C THR A 80 -17.77 -6.07 10.90
N SER A 81 -18.15 -4.84 10.54
CA SER A 81 -18.06 -4.32 9.18
C SER A 81 -16.67 -3.72 8.96
N PHE A 82 -16.03 -4.08 7.85
CA PHE A 82 -14.77 -3.50 7.42
C PHE A 82 -15.01 -2.76 6.10
N THR A 83 -15.04 -1.43 6.17
CA THR A 83 -15.21 -0.55 5.00
C THR A 83 -13.83 -0.11 4.52
N PRO A 84 -13.37 -0.55 3.34
CA PRO A 84 -12.06 -0.16 2.83
C PRO A 84 -12.10 1.27 2.29
N LEU A 85 -11.43 2.20 2.98
CA LEU A 85 -11.31 3.60 2.53
C LEU A 85 -10.28 3.79 1.42
N LEU A 86 -9.27 2.93 1.38
CA LEU A 86 -8.17 2.95 0.42
C LEU A 86 -8.03 1.53 -0.16
N GLN A 87 -7.90 1.42 -1.47
CA GLN A 87 -7.79 0.14 -2.16
C GLN A 87 -6.59 0.12 -3.11
N SER A 88 -5.89 -1.01 -3.16
CA SER A 88 -4.85 -1.23 -4.16
C SER A 88 -5.46 -1.55 -5.53
N SER A 89 -4.65 -1.46 -6.58
CA SER A 89 -5.02 -1.89 -7.92
C SER A 89 -4.98 -3.41 -8.07
N THR A 90 -5.36 -3.88 -9.27
CA THR A 90 -5.21 -5.29 -9.66
C THR A 90 -3.76 -5.69 -9.97
N GLN A 91 -2.84 -4.72 -10.08
CA GLN A 91 -1.41 -4.93 -10.28
C GLN A 91 -0.64 -4.91 -8.95
N ALA A 92 -1.33 -5.11 -7.83
CA ALA A 92 -0.76 -5.04 -6.52
C ALA A 92 -0.42 -6.43 -5.96
N MET A 93 0.62 -6.49 -5.14
CA MET A 93 0.97 -7.69 -4.38
C MET A 93 1.77 -7.35 -3.10
N PRO A 94 1.79 -8.24 -2.10
CA PRO A 94 2.61 -8.05 -0.91
C PRO A 94 4.10 -8.30 -1.20
N PHE A 95 4.96 -7.42 -0.70
CA PHE A 95 6.40 -7.60 -0.61
C PHE A 95 6.82 -7.77 0.85
N ASP A 96 7.94 -8.47 1.10
CA ASP A 96 8.58 -8.48 2.41
C ASP A 96 9.14 -7.08 2.75
N ALA A 97 8.80 -6.56 3.93
CA ALA A 97 9.22 -5.24 4.38
C ALA A 97 10.76 -5.08 4.41
N SER A 98 11.48 -6.16 4.72
CA SER A 98 12.95 -6.18 4.75
C SER A 98 13.59 -5.85 3.40
N ARG A 99 12.88 -6.09 2.28
CA ARG A 99 13.39 -5.79 0.93
C ARG A 99 13.51 -4.29 0.68
N PHE A 100 12.64 -3.47 1.28
CA PHE A 100 12.69 -2.01 1.13
C PHE A 100 13.82 -1.38 1.95
N GLY A 101 14.20 -1.97 3.10
CA GLY A 101 15.33 -1.48 3.90
C GLY A 101 16.69 -1.64 3.22
N LEU A 102 16.80 -2.55 2.23
CA LEU A 102 18.02 -2.86 1.48
C LEU A 102 17.94 -2.41 0.01
N LEU A 103 16.84 -1.79 -0.39
CA LEU A 103 16.54 -1.50 -1.79
C LEU A 103 17.45 -0.40 -2.33
N ARG A 104 18.21 -0.72 -3.38
CA ARG A 104 19.08 0.24 -4.08
C ARG A 104 18.46 0.74 -5.37
N ASP A 105 17.91 -0.18 -6.17
CA ASP A 105 17.18 0.15 -7.39
C ASP A 105 15.72 -0.32 -7.24
N PRO A 106 14.75 0.60 -7.16
CA PRO A 106 13.33 0.25 -7.09
C PRO A 106 12.83 -0.54 -8.30
N GLY A 107 13.52 -0.41 -9.44
CA GLY A 107 13.25 -1.17 -10.65
C GLY A 107 13.36 -2.68 -10.47
N ASP A 108 14.15 -3.15 -9.50
CA ASP A 108 14.28 -4.58 -9.19
C ASP A 108 12.96 -5.19 -8.73
N LEU A 109 12.27 -4.50 -7.83
CA LEU A 109 10.97 -4.92 -7.32
C LEU A 109 9.85 -4.66 -8.33
N MET A 110 9.95 -3.58 -9.11
CA MET A 110 8.93 -3.25 -10.13
C MET A 110 8.74 -4.36 -11.17
N ARG A 111 9.81 -5.08 -11.55
CA ARG A 111 9.74 -6.15 -12.56
C ARG A 111 8.98 -7.39 -12.09
N GLU A 112 8.75 -7.52 -10.78
CA GLU A 112 8.00 -8.66 -10.22
C GLU A 112 6.48 -8.41 -10.22
N LEU A 113 6.05 -7.15 -10.35
CA LEU A 113 4.65 -6.77 -10.49
C LEU A 113 4.18 -7.06 -11.92
N ARG A 114 2.99 -7.63 -12.06
CA ARG A 114 2.38 -8.03 -13.35
C ARG A 114 1.43 -6.98 -13.88
#